data_AF-A0A9W8JQ26-F1
#
_entry.id   AF-A0A9W8JQ26-F1
#
_cell.length_a   1.000
_cell.length_b   1.000
_cell.length_c   1.000
_cell.angle_alpha   90.00
_cell.angle_beta   90.00
_cell.angle_gamma   90.00
#
_symmetry.space_group_name_H-M   'P 1'
#
loop_
_entity.id
_entity.type
_entity.pdbx_description
1 polymer ?
#
loop_
_entity_poly.entity_id
_entity_poly.type
_entity_poly.pdbx_seq_one_letter_code
_entity_poly.pdbx_strand_id
1 'polypeptide(L)'
;MASYSSLIDQSYHAVPVFTLECGAVLKEVPVAYKTWGKLNETRDNVMIICHAFTGSADVEDWWGPLMGRGKAFDPNRFFILCANTLGSPYGSGSPVTINPNTGKPYGPEFPPTTIRDDVRLHKHVLDHLGVRSVAVVIGGSMGGMAVLEWPLCSPPGYVKHIIPLATSARHSAWCISWGEAQRQSIYSDPTYQDGYYSSQPASGLAAARMSALLTYRSRDSFESRFGRKPQLNQHTRNGTLTPPASPKLTSRRDDPVVLHNDGLRNPTSRTPPKLIDSTSTSDASVPSKPPIFSAQSYLRYQGDKFTARFDANCYIHITRKLDSHDVARGRVADD
;
A
#
# COMPACT_ATOMS: atom_id res chain seq x y z
N MET A 1 17.14 -0.74 9.97
CA MET A 1 16.36 -0.03 8.92
C MET A 1 15.59 1.09 9.59
N ALA A 2 15.52 2.28 8.98
CA ALA A 2 14.64 3.33 9.48
C ALA A 2 13.19 2.78 9.51
N SER A 3 12.48 3.03 10.61
CA SER A 3 11.08 2.60 10.74
C SER A 3 10.25 3.31 9.69
N TYR A 4 9.42 2.60 8.92
CA TYR A 4 8.51 3.23 7.94
C TYR A 4 7.61 4.29 8.58
N SER A 5 7.32 4.17 9.88
CA SER A 5 6.58 5.16 10.65
C SER A 5 7.28 6.52 10.77
N SER A 6 8.60 6.60 10.61
CA SER A 6 9.35 7.85 10.63
C SER A 6 9.27 8.64 9.32
N LEU A 7 8.64 8.07 8.28
CA LEU A 7 8.37 8.77 7.03
C LEU A 7 7.26 9.81 7.19
N ILE A 8 6.48 9.73 8.27
CA ILE A 8 5.30 10.56 8.53
C ILE A 8 5.47 11.22 9.89
N ASP A 9 5.29 12.54 9.93
CA ASP A 9 5.13 13.27 11.19
C ASP A 9 3.69 13.11 11.70
N GLN A 10 3.51 12.45 12.84
CA GLN A 10 2.21 12.01 13.33
C GLN A 10 2.18 11.76 14.85
N SER A 11 0.99 11.81 15.41
CA SER A 11 0.72 11.50 16.81
C SER A 11 0.40 10.02 17.01
N TYR A 12 0.54 9.54 18.25
CA TYR A 12 0.25 8.15 18.62
C TYR A 12 -0.68 8.09 19.82
N HIS A 13 -1.59 7.14 19.80
CA HIS A 13 -2.37 6.72 20.95
C HIS A 13 -2.18 5.21 21.13
N ALA A 14 -1.68 4.78 22.28
CA ALA A 14 -1.53 3.37 22.61
C ALA A 14 -2.83 2.86 23.24
N VAL A 15 -3.45 1.86 22.62
CA VAL A 15 -4.62 1.17 23.17
C VAL A 15 -4.13 -0.01 24.01
N PRO A 16 -4.32 -0.02 25.35
CA PRO A 16 -3.65 -0.99 26.22
C PRO A 16 -3.99 -2.45 25.88
N VAL A 17 -5.25 -2.73 25.55
CA VAL A 17 -5.73 -4.04 25.14
C VAL A 17 -6.80 -3.88 24.06
N PHE A 18 -6.69 -4.63 22.98
CA PHE A 18 -7.67 -4.64 21.89
C PHE A 18 -7.95 -6.06 21.41
N THR A 19 -9.22 -6.44 21.39
CA THR A 19 -9.67 -7.77 20.91
C THR A 19 -10.18 -7.67 19.48
N LEU A 20 -9.51 -8.36 18.57
CA LEU A 20 -9.83 -8.44 17.15
C LEU A 20 -11.08 -9.29 16.90
N GLU A 21 -11.73 -9.13 15.74
CA GLU A 21 -12.86 -9.99 15.34
C GLU A 21 -12.47 -11.48 15.28
N CYS A 22 -11.21 -11.80 15.02
CA CYS A 22 -10.70 -13.18 15.05
C CYS A 22 -10.49 -13.75 16.46
N GLY A 23 -10.75 -12.96 17.52
CA GLY A 23 -10.58 -13.34 18.93
C GLY A 23 -9.16 -13.16 19.47
N ALA A 24 -8.17 -12.88 18.61
CA ALA A 24 -6.82 -12.57 19.07
C ALA A 24 -6.79 -11.23 19.85
N VAL A 25 -5.98 -11.19 20.90
CA VAL A 25 -5.82 -10.03 21.78
C VAL A 25 -4.46 -9.38 21.54
N LEU A 26 -4.48 -8.13 21.10
CA LEU A 26 -3.30 -7.29 20.99
C LEU A 26 -3.15 -6.44 22.26
N LYS A 27 -1.90 -6.21 22.68
CA LYS A 27 -1.55 -5.38 23.84
C LYS A 27 -0.72 -4.18 23.40
N GLU A 28 -0.88 -3.06 24.10
CA GLU A 28 -0.15 -1.80 23.83
C GLU A 28 -0.18 -1.42 22.35
N VAL A 29 -1.36 -1.49 21.73
CA VAL A 29 -1.54 -1.34 20.29
C VAL A 29 -1.31 0.11 19.90
N PRO A 30 -0.25 0.44 19.14
CA PRO A 30 -0.08 1.81 18.68
C PRO A 30 -1.11 2.10 17.60
N VAL A 31 -1.74 3.28 17.69
CA VAL A 31 -2.56 3.86 16.63
C VAL A 31 -1.93 5.18 16.26
N ALA A 32 -1.34 5.23 15.07
CA ALA A 32 -0.77 6.46 14.52
C ALA A 32 -1.88 7.28 13.86
N TYR A 33 -1.92 8.59 14.09
CA TYR A 33 -2.94 9.47 13.55
C TYR A 33 -2.43 10.90 13.36
N LYS A 34 -3.10 11.65 12.48
CA LYS A 34 -2.92 13.10 12.31
C LYS A 34 -4.25 13.81 12.40
N THR A 35 -4.21 15.05 12.88
CA THR A 35 -5.37 15.91 13.01
C THR A 35 -5.13 17.27 12.39
N TRP A 36 -6.20 17.90 11.92
CA TRP A 36 -6.19 19.28 11.44
C TRP A 36 -7.42 20.02 11.98
N GLY A 37 -7.27 21.32 12.24
CA GLY A 37 -8.37 22.13 12.79
C GLY A 37 -8.55 21.92 14.30
N LYS A 38 -9.72 22.32 14.81
CA LYS A 38 -10.05 22.27 16.24
C LYS A 38 -11.45 21.72 16.47
N LEU A 39 -11.61 20.95 17.53
CA LEU A 39 -12.93 20.56 18.03
C LEU A 39 -13.70 21.81 18.46
N ASN A 40 -14.98 21.89 18.09
CA ASN A 40 -15.91 22.88 18.62
C ASN A 40 -16.36 22.52 20.04
N GLU A 41 -17.12 23.43 20.68
CA GLU A 41 -17.60 23.25 22.06
C GLU A 41 -18.45 21.99 22.25
N THR A 42 -19.29 21.66 21.26
CA THR A 42 -20.15 20.46 21.25
C THR A 42 -19.39 19.19 20.85
N ARG A 43 -18.16 19.32 20.34
CA ARG A 43 -17.27 18.23 19.88
C ARG A 43 -17.93 17.29 18.86
N ASP A 44 -18.70 17.87 17.94
CA ASP A 44 -19.44 17.18 16.89
C ASP A 44 -18.99 17.54 15.47
N ASN A 45 -18.09 18.52 15.31
CA ASN A 45 -17.58 18.97 14.01
C ASN A 45 -16.49 18.07 13.42
N VAL A 46 -16.51 16.77 13.71
CA VAL A 46 -15.44 15.85 13.28
C VAL A 46 -15.65 15.36 11.85
N MET A 47 -14.59 15.47 11.04
CA MET A 47 -14.48 14.82 9.74
C MET A 47 -13.44 13.70 9.83
N ILE A 48 -13.86 12.46 9.61
CA ILE A 48 -12.94 11.33 9.51
C ILE A 48 -12.59 11.11 8.05
N ILE A 49 -11.29 11.09 7.76
CA ILE A 49 -10.76 10.72 6.45
C ILE A 49 -10.14 9.33 6.57
N CYS A 50 -10.65 8.37 5.80
CA CYS A 50 -10.14 7.00 5.77
C CYS A 50 -9.21 6.82 4.56
N HIS A 51 -7.93 6.51 4.81
CA HIS A 51 -6.96 6.32 3.74
C HIS A 51 -7.16 4.97 3.00
N ALA A 52 -6.71 4.90 1.75
CA ALA A 52 -6.76 3.68 0.93
C ALA A 52 -5.62 2.69 1.27
N PHE A 53 -5.57 1.54 0.58
CA PHE A 53 -4.64 0.42 0.81
C PHE A 53 -3.20 0.85 1.12
N THR A 54 -2.58 1.67 0.27
CA THR A 54 -1.17 2.08 0.43
C THR A 54 -1.01 3.53 0.89
N GLY A 55 -2.06 4.09 1.48
CA GLY A 55 -2.06 5.43 2.09
C GLY A 55 -1.52 5.40 3.53
N SER A 56 -1.48 6.57 4.15
CA SER A 56 -1.06 6.78 5.54
C SER A 56 -2.00 7.76 6.23
N ALA A 57 -1.74 8.05 7.51
CA ALA A 57 -2.45 9.10 8.24
C ALA A 57 -2.23 10.51 7.64
N ASP A 58 -1.27 10.72 6.74
CA ASP A 58 -0.95 12.04 6.20
C ASP A 58 -1.78 12.40 4.97
N VAL A 59 -2.98 12.93 5.21
CA VAL A 59 -3.93 13.32 4.15
C VAL A 59 -3.34 14.33 3.17
N GLU A 60 -2.45 15.22 3.62
CA GLU A 60 -1.87 16.25 2.76
C GLU A 60 -0.94 15.67 1.69
N ASP A 61 -0.31 14.51 1.94
CA ASP A 61 0.57 13.84 0.96
C ASP A 61 -0.22 13.28 -0.25
N TRP A 62 -1.42 12.73 -0.02
CA TRP A 62 -2.18 12.02 -1.06
C TRP A 62 -3.49 12.71 -1.48
N TRP A 63 -3.98 13.67 -0.71
CA TRP A 63 -5.16 14.48 -0.99
C TRP A 63 -4.98 15.98 -0.68
N GLY A 64 -3.74 16.46 -0.55
CA GLY A 64 -3.39 17.86 -0.24
C GLY A 64 -4.12 18.94 -1.06
N PRO A 65 -4.37 18.78 -2.37
CA PRO A 65 -5.13 19.78 -3.14
C PRO A 65 -6.53 20.06 -2.58
N LEU A 66 -7.14 19.10 -1.89
CA LEU A 66 -8.46 19.21 -1.26
C LEU A 66 -8.43 19.83 0.16
N MET A 67 -7.24 19.96 0.76
CA MET A 67 -7.02 20.52 2.09
C MET A 67 -6.90 22.05 2.05
N GLY A 68 -7.60 22.73 2.96
CA GLY A 68 -7.45 24.17 3.21
C GLY A 68 -8.78 24.93 3.32
N ARG A 69 -8.69 26.22 3.66
CA ARG A 69 -9.84 27.11 3.86
C ARG A 69 -10.72 27.17 2.60
N GLY A 70 -12.02 26.94 2.78
CA GLY A 70 -13.01 26.94 1.70
C GLY A 70 -12.95 25.72 0.76
N LYS A 71 -12.05 24.77 1.00
CA LYS A 71 -11.96 23.53 0.19
C LYS A 71 -12.81 22.41 0.81
N ALA A 72 -12.77 21.23 0.18
CA ALA A 72 -13.50 20.06 0.64
C ALA A 72 -13.10 19.64 2.06
N PHE A 73 -11.79 19.67 2.38
CA PHE A 73 -11.25 19.38 3.69
C PHE A 73 -10.82 20.70 4.34
N ASP A 74 -11.79 21.41 4.93
CA ASP A 74 -11.56 22.71 5.55
C ASP A 74 -11.36 22.60 7.07
N PRO A 75 -10.12 22.74 7.58
CA PRO A 75 -9.83 22.67 9.01
C PRO A 75 -10.35 23.88 9.82
N ASN A 76 -10.89 24.92 9.17
CA ASN A 76 -11.59 26.01 9.86
C ASN A 76 -13.03 25.64 10.22
N ARG A 77 -13.57 24.61 9.57
CA ARG A 77 -14.95 24.14 9.78
C ARG A 77 -14.96 22.83 10.57
N PHE A 78 -14.08 21.91 10.21
CA PHE A 78 -14.02 20.59 10.80
C PHE A 78 -12.77 20.40 11.65
N PHE A 79 -12.91 19.61 12.70
CA PHE A 79 -11.79 18.86 13.27
C PHE A 79 -11.58 17.62 12.41
N ILE A 80 -10.55 17.61 11.58
CA ILE A 80 -10.27 16.53 10.65
C ILE A 80 -9.35 15.52 11.34
N LEU A 81 -9.69 14.23 11.27
CA LEU A 81 -8.87 13.12 11.77
C LEU A 81 -8.61 12.13 10.63
N CYS A 82 -7.36 11.70 10.49
CA CYS A 82 -7.02 10.49 9.75
C CYS A 82 -6.13 9.61 10.62
N ALA A 83 -6.57 8.38 10.89
CA ALA A 83 -5.80 7.38 11.62
C ALA A 83 -5.30 6.29 10.67
N ASN A 84 -4.09 5.83 10.90
CA ASN A 84 -3.47 4.77 10.11
C ASN A 84 -4.06 3.40 10.49
N THR A 85 -4.36 2.56 9.51
CA THR A 85 -5.02 1.26 9.72
C THR A 85 -4.09 0.20 10.30
N LEU A 86 -4.65 -0.81 10.97
CA LEU A 86 -3.90 -2.01 11.36
C LEU A 86 -3.27 -2.68 10.13
N GLY A 87 -2.08 -3.26 10.29
CA GLY A 87 -1.33 -3.90 9.21
C GLY A 87 -0.57 -2.94 8.30
N SER A 88 -0.78 -1.62 8.41
CA SER A 88 -0.01 -0.62 7.67
C SER A 88 1.36 -0.40 8.32
N PRO A 89 2.45 -0.25 7.54
CA PRO A 89 3.77 -0.02 8.09
C PRO A 89 3.94 1.39 8.70
N TYR A 90 2.97 2.28 8.51
CA TYR A 90 3.06 3.69 8.89
C TYR A 90 2.67 3.97 10.36
N GLY A 91 3.06 3.09 11.28
CA GLY A 91 3.07 3.36 12.73
C GLY A 91 1.96 2.75 13.58
N SER A 92 0.85 2.29 12.96
CA SER A 92 -0.16 1.52 13.71
C SER A 92 0.25 0.05 13.83
N GLY A 93 -0.39 -0.70 14.73
CA GLY A 93 -0.12 -2.14 14.92
C GLY A 93 -0.11 -2.92 13.60
N SER A 94 0.99 -3.61 13.29
CA SER A 94 1.24 -4.25 11.99
C SER A 94 2.31 -5.35 12.08
N PRO A 95 2.57 -6.10 11.00
CA PRO A 95 3.71 -7.03 10.92
C PRO A 95 5.07 -6.42 11.31
N VAL A 96 5.29 -5.13 11.07
CA VAL A 96 6.57 -4.48 11.42
C VAL A 96 6.59 -3.92 12.84
N THR A 97 5.48 -3.96 13.57
CA THR A 97 5.40 -3.54 14.97
C THR A 97 6.07 -4.58 15.88
N ILE A 98 6.78 -4.12 16.92
CA ILE A 98 7.38 -5.01 17.92
C ILE A 98 6.28 -5.67 18.76
N ASN A 99 6.31 -6.99 18.84
CA ASN A 99 5.45 -7.76 19.73
C ASN A 99 5.97 -7.61 21.18
N PRO A 100 5.15 -7.07 22.11
CA PRO A 100 5.58 -6.83 23.48
C PRO A 100 5.92 -8.12 24.25
N ASN A 101 5.41 -9.28 23.82
CA ASN A 101 5.67 -10.56 24.48
C ASN A 101 7.02 -11.18 24.05
N THR A 102 7.50 -10.87 22.84
CA THR A 102 8.71 -11.51 22.28
C THR A 102 9.88 -10.54 22.10
N GLY A 103 9.63 -9.23 22.13
CA GLY A 103 10.63 -8.20 21.85
C GLY A 103 11.09 -8.14 20.39
N LYS A 104 10.44 -8.89 19.49
CA LYS A 104 10.74 -8.95 18.05
C LYS A 104 9.55 -8.43 17.23
N PRO A 105 9.74 -7.97 15.97
CA PRO A 105 8.62 -7.68 15.08
C PRO A 105 7.67 -8.87 14.98
N TYR A 106 6.37 -8.63 14.87
CA TYR A 106 5.39 -9.70 14.65
C TYR A 106 5.67 -10.51 13.38
N GLY A 107 6.12 -9.84 12.31
CA GLY A 107 6.34 -10.46 11.01
C GLY A 107 5.08 -11.18 10.50
N PRO A 108 5.19 -12.42 10.00
CA PRO A 108 4.05 -13.18 9.49
C PRO A 108 3.08 -13.64 10.59
N GLU A 109 3.44 -13.50 11.87
CA GLU A 109 2.62 -13.90 13.02
C GLU A 109 1.66 -12.79 13.48
N PHE A 110 1.64 -11.63 12.80
CA PHE A 110 0.66 -10.60 13.11
C PHE A 110 -0.76 -11.14 12.86
N PRO A 111 -1.67 -11.11 13.85
CA PRO A 111 -2.97 -11.74 13.71
C PRO A 111 -3.80 -11.12 12.57
N PRO A 112 -4.65 -11.91 11.88
CA PRO A 112 -5.52 -11.37 10.85
C PRO A 112 -6.46 -10.31 11.43
N THR A 113 -6.62 -9.21 10.70
CA THR A 113 -7.49 -8.09 11.11
C THR A 113 -8.47 -7.74 10.00
N THR A 114 -9.60 -7.14 10.38
CA THR A 114 -10.66 -6.76 9.44
C THR A 114 -10.79 -5.24 9.33
N ILE A 115 -11.61 -4.77 8.38
CA ILE A 115 -11.98 -3.35 8.28
C ILE A 115 -12.75 -2.88 9.53
N ARG A 116 -13.53 -3.77 10.15
CA ARG A 116 -14.27 -3.47 11.38
C ARG A 116 -13.33 -3.28 12.56
N ASP A 117 -12.25 -4.06 12.63
CA ASP A 117 -11.19 -3.87 13.62
C ASP A 117 -10.54 -2.49 13.48
N ASP A 118 -10.28 -2.01 12.27
CA ASP A 118 -9.74 -0.66 12.05
C ASP A 118 -10.68 0.42 12.60
N VAL A 119 -11.97 0.35 12.26
CA VAL A 119 -12.99 1.31 12.72
C VAL A 119 -13.12 1.29 14.25
N ARG A 120 -13.21 0.09 14.85
CA ARG A 120 -13.28 -0.08 16.30
C ARG A 120 -12.04 0.46 17.00
N LEU A 121 -10.85 0.25 16.42
CA LEU A 121 -9.60 0.76 16.96
C LEU A 121 -9.50 2.29 16.83
N HIS A 122 -9.88 2.84 15.69
CA HIS A 122 -9.89 4.30 15.46
C HIS A 122 -10.89 5.01 16.38
N LYS A 123 -11.98 4.35 16.78
CA LYS A 123 -12.92 4.87 17.78
C LYS A 123 -12.24 5.11 19.15
N HIS A 124 -11.25 4.31 19.55
CA HIS A 124 -10.48 4.58 20.77
C HIS A 124 -9.72 5.92 20.69
N VAL A 125 -9.19 6.27 19.52
CA VAL A 125 -8.53 7.58 19.30
C VAL A 125 -9.54 8.72 19.44
N LEU A 126 -10.73 8.57 18.85
CA LEU A 126 -11.81 9.56 18.98
C LEU A 126 -12.25 9.74 20.45
N ASP A 127 -12.35 8.65 21.21
CA ASP A 127 -12.70 8.68 22.63
C ASP A 127 -11.62 9.34 23.48
N HIS A 128 -10.35 9.05 23.19
CA HIS A 128 -9.22 9.73 23.82
C HIS A 128 -9.20 11.24 23.56
N LEU A 129 -9.55 11.65 22.34
CA LEU A 129 -9.69 13.07 21.95
C LEU A 129 -11.01 13.69 22.46
N GLY A 130 -11.90 12.86 23.03
CA GLY A 130 -13.17 13.26 23.62
C GLY A 130 -14.23 13.70 22.62
N VAL A 131 -14.23 13.12 21.42
CA VAL A 131 -15.21 13.37 20.35
C VAL A 131 -16.59 12.84 20.74
N ARG A 132 -17.64 13.67 20.58
CA ARG A 132 -19.02 13.31 20.93
C ARG A 132 -19.81 12.73 19.77
N SER A 133 -19.63 13.26 18.57
CA SER A 133 -20.18 12.69 17.34
C SER A 133 -19.36 13.10 16.12
N VAL A 134 -19.62 12.46 14.99
CA VAL A 134 -18.88 12.64 13.74
C VAL A 134 -19.81 13.22 12.70
N ALA A 135 -19.50 14.43 12.24
CA ALA A 135 -20.28 15.10 11.20
C ALA A 135 -20.22 14.33 9.88
N VAL A 136 -19.04 13.85 9.48
CA VAL A 136 -18.89 13.13 8.21
C VAL A 136 -17.70 12.17 8.24
N VAL A 137 -17.86 11.01 7.59
CA VAL A 137 -16.75 10.10 7.28
C VAL A 137 -16.63 9.98 5.76
N ILE A 138 -15.40 10.12 5.24
CA ILE A 138 -15.10 10.09 3.81
C ILE A 138 -13.86 9.24 3.53
N GLY A 139 -13.87 8.50 2.42
CA GLY A 139 -12.78 7.61 2.08
C GLY A 139 -13.00 6.92 0.74
N GLY A 140 -11.89 6.66 0.04
CA GLY A 140 -11.88 5.98 -1.26
C GLY A 140 -11.32 4.57 -1.19
N SER A 141 -11.76 3.67 -2.08
CA SER A 141 -11.21 2.30 -2.17
C SER A 141 -11.33 1.57 -0.82
N MET A 142 -10.23 1.07 -0.25
CA MET A 142 -10.20 0.51 1.10
C MET A 142 -10.73 1.48 2.16
N GLY A 143 -10.43 2.77 2.05
CA GLY A 143 -10.96 3.78 2.96
C GLY A 143 -12.48 3.89 2.85
N GLY A 144 -13.03 3.66 1.65
CA GLY A 144 -14.47 3.58 1.45
C GLY A 144 -15.12 2.37 2.13
N MET A 145 -14.40 1.24 2.23
CA MET A 145 -14.87 0.08 3.01
C MET A 145 -15.01 0.46 4.49
N ALA A 146 -14.03 1.18 5.04
CA ALA A 146 -14.09 1.68 6.41
C ALA A 146 -15.25 2.68 6.61
N VAL A 147 -15.50 3.56 5.63
CA VAL A 147 -16.63 4.49 5.64
C VAL A 147 -17.98 3.77 5.76
N LEU A 148 -18.15 2.65 5.05
CA LEU A 148 -19.36 1.82 5.16
C LEU A 148 -19.51 1.18 6.54
N GLU A 149 -18.39 0.79 7.17
CA GLU A 149 -18.38 0.15 8.49
C GLU A 149 -18.54 1.13 9.66
N TRP A 150 -18.12 2.39 9.51
CA TRP A 150 -18.22 3.42 10.57
C TRP A 150 -19.59 3.53 11.25
N PRO A 151 -20.70 3.75 10.54
CA PRO A 151 -22.03 3.83 11.17
C PRO A 151 -22.50 2.48 11.74
N LEU A 152 -21.95 1.35 11.29
CA LEU A 152 -22.35 0.01 11.70
C LEU A 152 -21.53 -0.53 12.88
N CYS A 153 -20.37 0.06 13.14
CA CYS A 153 -19.49 -0.26 14.26
C CYS A 153 -19.52 0.80 15.37
N SER A 154 -20.43 1.78 15.28
CA SER A 154 -20.62 2.84 16.27
C SER A 154 -22.10 2.94 16.69
N PRO A 155 -22.41 3.58 17.82
CA PRO A 155 -23.80 3.76 18.25
C PRO A 155 -24.66 4.47 17.18
N PRO A 156 -25.94 4.11 17.04
CA PRO A 156 -26.84 4.77 16.08
C PRO A 156 -26.81 6.30 16.23
N GLY A 157 -26.63 6.99 15.11
CA GLY A 157 -26.57 8.45 15.07
C GLY A 157 -25.24 9.07 15.51
N TYR A 158 -24.22 8.28 15.87
CA TYR A 158 -22.86 8.79 16.15
C TYR A 158 -22.22 9.40 14.90
N VAL A 159 -22.38 8.77 13.74
CA VAL A 159 -21.97 9.29 12.43
C VAL A 159 -23.18 9.90 11.72
N LYS A 160 -23.11 11.18 11.34
CA LYS A 160 -24.22 11.89 10.69
C LYS A 160 -24.28 11.66 9.18
N HIS A 161 -23.11 11.65 8.53
CA HIS A 161 -23.00 11.49 7.08
C HIS A 161 -21.83 10.58 6.69
N ILE A 162 -22.00 9.85 5.59
CA ILE A 162 -20.94 9.02 5.00
C ILE A 162 -20.75 9.36 3.52
N ILE A 163 -19.51 9.32 3.05
CA ILE A 163 -19.12 9.56 1.65
C ILE A 163 -18.18 8.43 1.20
N PRO A 164 -18.71 7.24 0.86
CA PRO A 164 -17.93 6.14 0.31
C PRO A 164 -17.62 6.38 -1.17
N LEU A 165 -16.34 6.36 -1.55
CA LEU A 165 -15.91 6.61 -2.93
C LEU A 165 -15.22 5.37 -3.53
N ALA A 166 -15.58 5.01 -4.78
CA ALA A 166 -14.92 3.94 -5.54
C ALA A 166 -14.66 2.67 -4.71
N THR A 167 -15.70 2.20 -4.03
CA THR A 167 -15.65 1.06 -3.10
C THR A 167 -16.90 0.19 -3.29
N SER A 168 -16.97 -0.94 -2.60
CA SER A 168 -18.09 -1.87 -2.67
C SER A 168 -18.42 -2.43 -1.29
N ALA A 169 -19.68 -2.82 -1.08
CA ALA A 169 -20.15 -3.41 0.18
C ALA A 169 -19.52 -4.78 0.50
N ARG A 170 -18.94 -5.44 -0.51
CA ARG A 170 -18.16 -6.67 -0.35
C ARG A 170 -17.00 -6.71 -1.34
N HIS A 171 -15.92 -7.39 -0.98
CA HIS A 171 -14.83 -7.65 -1.90
C HIS A 171 -15.24 -8.76 -2.89
N SER A 172 -15.37 -8.43 -4.17
CA SER A 172 -15.82 -9.39 -5.18
C SER A 172 -14.78 -10.47 -5.46
N ALA A 173 -15.19 -11.61 -6.02
CA ALA A 173 -14.28 -12.67 -6.47
C ALA A 173 -13.18 -12.11 -7.41
N TRP A 174 -13.54 -11.17 -8.30
CA TRP A 174 -12.58 -10.49 -9.18
C TRP A 174 -11.52 -9.71 -8.40
N CYS A 175 -11.93 -8.96 -7.38
CA CYS A 175 -11.01 -8.20 -6.53
C CYS A 175 -10.10 -9.14 -5.72
N ILE A 176 -10.67 -10.24 -5.19
CA ILE A 176 -9.92 -11.28 -4.47
C ILE A 176 -8.85 -11.91 -5.38
N SER A 177 -9.19 -12.24 -6.62
CA SER A 177 -8.24 -12.80 -7.58
C SER A 177 -7.06 -11.87 -7.86
N TRP A 178 -7.29 -10.55 -7.94
CA TRP A 178 -6.20 -9.58 -8.06
C TRP A 178 -5.29 -9.57 -6.84
N GLY A 179 -5.87 -9.57 -5.63
CA GLY A 179 -5.12 -9.65 -4.38
C GLY A 179 -4.27 -10.91 -4.32
N GLU A 180 -4.82 -12.04 -4.77
CA GLU A 180 -4.12 -13.32 -4.78
C GLU A 180 -2.92 -13.33 -5.73
N ALA A 181 -3.10 -12.89 -6.98
CA ALA A 181 -1.97 -12.80 -7.93
C ALA A 181 -0.84 -11.88 -7.42
N GLN A 182 -1.19 -10.79 -6.72
CA GLN A 182 -0.22 -9.90 -6.10
C GLN A 182 0.52 -10.58 -4.94
N ARG A 183 -0.17 -11.32 -4.08
CA ARG A 183 0.46 -12.09 -2.99
C ARG A 183 1.38 -13.19 -3.53
N GLN A 184 0.95 -13.92 -4.55
CA GLN A 184 1.77 -14.95 -5.20
C GLN A 184 3.05 -14.38 -5.80
N SER A 185 3.01 -13.14 -6.29
CA SER A 185 4.22 -12.44 -6.74
C SER A 185 5.24 -12.26 -5.60
N ILE A 186 4.77 -11.96 -4.38
CA ILE A 186 5.63 -11.83 -3.18
C ILE A 186 6.12 -13.20 -2.72
N TYR A 187 5.23 -14.20 -2.64
CA TYR A 187 5.57 -15.55 -2.19
C TYR A 187 6.62 -16.23 -3.07
N SER A 188 6.63 -15.90 -4.36
CA SER A 188 7.60 -16.43 -5.32
C SER A 188 8.97 -15.73 -5.27
N ASP A 189 9.14 -14.67 -4.47
CA ASP A 189 10.43 -14.02 -4.33
C ASP A 189 11.39 -14.94 -3.54
N PRO A 190 12.59 -15.26 -4.07
CA PRO A 190 13.56 -16.12 -3.38
C PRO A 190 13.97 -15.63 -2.00
N THR A 191 13.79 -14.33 -1.69
CA THR A 191 14.12 -13.78 -0.37
C THR A 191 12.92 -13.70 0.57
N TYR A 192 11.73 -14.17 0.21
CA TYR A 192 10.52 -14.06 1.04
C TYR A 192 10.61 -14.84 2.36
N GLN A 193 11.26 -16.00 2.38
CA GLN A 193 11.53 -16.78 3.62
C GLN A 193 10.29 -16.95 4.52
N ASP A 194 9.14 -17.30 3.93
CA ASP A 194 7.85 -17.47 4.63
C ASP A 194 7.41 -16.25 5.47
N GLY A 195 7.88 -15.05 5.10
CA GLY A 195 7.62 -13.81 5.81
C GLY A 195 8.66 -13.48 6.90
N TYR A 196 9.60 -14.38 7.20
CA TYR A 196 10.69 -14.17 8.17
C TYR A 196 11.94 -13.55 7.55
N TYR A 197 11.80 -12.87 6.41
CA TYR A 197 12.90 -12.31 5.64
C TYR A 197 13.73 -11.28 6.41
N SER A 198 15.05 -11.30 6.22
CA SER A 198 15.97 -10.30 6.75
C SER A 198 16.15 -9.10 5.81
N SER A 199 15.94 -9.31 4.51
CA SER A 199 15.90 -8.28 3.47
C SER A 199 14.55 -8.33 2.75
N GLN A 200 14.05 -7.16 2.33
CA GLN A 200 12.75 -7.09 1.66
C GLN A 200 12.73 -7.97 0.40
N PRO A 201 11.66 -8.76 0.18
CA PRO A 201 11.38 -9.45 -1.09
C PRO A 201 10.99 -8.44 -2.17
N ALA A 202 11.96 -7.63 -2.57
CA ALA A 202 11.77 -6.43 -3.37
C ALA A 202 11.36 -6.75 -4.81
N SER A 203 11.73 -7.91 -5.37
CA SER A 203 11.31 -8.30 -6.71
C SER A 203 9.81 -8.63 -6.71
N GLY A 204 9.39 -9.44 -5.74
CA GLY A 204 8.01 -9.85 -5.58
C GLY A 204 7.08 -8.70 -5.17
N LEU A 205 7.51 -7.86 -4.23
CA LEU A 205 6.74 -6.69 -3.80
C LEU A 205 6.62 -5.65 -4.93
N ALA A 206 7.67 -5.44 -5.72
CA ALA A 206 7.59 -4.58 -6.90
C ALA A 206 6.66 -5.16 -7.96
N ALA A 207 6.71 -6.46 -8.22
CA ALA A 207 5.79 -7.14 -9.14
C ALA A 207 4.33 -7.01 -8.69
N ALA A 208 4.05 -7.24 -7.40
CA ALA A 208 2.74 -7.01 -6.81
C ALA A 208 2.26 -5.57 -7.04
N ARG A 209 3.12 -4.57 -6.81
CA ARG A 209 2.80 -3.16 -7.06
C ARG A 209 2.55 -2.86 -8.53
N MET A 210 3.35 -3.41 -9.44
CA MET A 210 3.17 -3.22 -10.89
C MET A 210 1.83 -3.77 -11.34
N SER A 211 1.48 -4.98 -10.91
CA SER A 211 0.18 -5.61 -11.18
C SER A 211 -0.98 -4.77 -10.63
N ALA A 212 -0.85 -4.25 -9.40
CA ALA A 212 -1.87 -3.39 -8.81
C ALA A 212 -2.08 -2.08 -9.58
N LEU A 213 -1.02 -1.47 -10.13
CA LEU A 213 -1.15 -0.22 -10.89
C LEU A 213 -1.99 -0.36 -12.16
N LEU A 214 -2.01 -1.55 -12.75
CA LEU A 214 -2.84 -1.84 -13.92
C LEU A 214 -4.33 -1.85 -13.56
N THR A 215 -4.70 -2.15 -12.32
CA THR A 215 -6.09 -2.15 -11.86
C THR A 215 -6.57 -0.77 -11.39
N TYR A 216 -5.64 0.14 -11.08
CA TYR A 216 -5.95 1.51 -10.64
C TYR A 216 -6.11 2.51 -11.79
N ARG A 217 -5.91 2.07 -13.03
CA ARG A 217 -5.93 2.90 -14.24
C ARG A 217 -6.78 2.24 -15.31
N SER A 218 -7.23 3.03 -16.28
CA SER A 218 -7.91 2.50 -17.46
C SER A 218 -6.92 2.10 -18.53
N ARG A 219 -7.31 1.10 -19.34
CA ARG A 219 -6.59 0.68 -20.55
C ARG A 219 -6.27 1.88 -21.44
N ASP A 220 -7.26 2.70 -21.75
CA ASP A 220 -7.12 3.81 -22.71
C ASP A 220 -6.19 4.90 -22.19
N SER A 221 -6.14 5.11 -20.87
CA SER A 221 -5.17 6.02 -20.25
C SER A 221 -3.73 5.53 -20.45
N PHE A 222 -3.49 4.22 -20.31
CA PHE A 222 -2.18 3.63 -20.57
C PHE A 222 -1.80 3.68 -22.06
N GLU A 223 -2.75 3.38 -22.95
CA GLU A 223 -2.53 3.40 -24.40
C GLU A 223 -2.17 4.81 -24.88
N SER A 224 -2.97 5.81 -24.52
CA SER A 224 -2.73 7.22 -24.86
C SER A 224 -1.38 7.73 -24.34
N ARG A 225 -1.06 7.40 -23.08
CA ARG A 225 0.17 7.87 -22.43
C ARG A 225 1.41 7.23 -23.03
N PHE A 226 1.44 5.90 -23.11
CA PHE A 226 2.64 5.13 -23.41
C PHE A 226 2.63 4.55 -24.82
N GLY A 227 1.56 3.86 -25.21
CA GLY A 227 1.50 3.07 -26.44
C GLY A 227 2.73 2.17 -26.62
N ARG A 228 3.25 2.10 -27.85
CA ARG A 228 4.48 1.37 -28.19
C ARG A 228 5.75 2.23 -28.16
N LYS A 229 5.75 3.35 -27.44
CA LYS A 229 6.91 4.27 -27.40
C LYS A 229 8.10 3.58 -26.70
N PRO A 230 9.31 3.54 -27.30
CA PRO A 230 10.50 3.05 -26.62
C PRO A 230 10.89 3.99 -25.47
N GLN A 231 11.57 3.45 -24.46
CA GLN A 231 12.24 4.25 -23.44
C GLN A 231 13.35 5.06 -24.13
N LEU A 232 13.28 6.38 -24.00
CA LEU A 232 14.33 7.25 -24.49
C LEU A 232 15.57 7.09 -23.60
N ASN A 233 16.71 6.71 -24.20
CA ASN A 233 18.01 6.87 -23.56
C ASN A 233 18.33 8.36 -23.55
N GLN A 234 18.26 9.06 -22.42
CA GLN A 234 18.62 10.48 -22.39
C GLN A 234 19.74 10.82 -21.40
N HIS A 235 20.91 11.04 -21.99
CA HIS A 235 21.86 12.09 -21.61
C HIS A 235 21.44 13.44 -22.25
N THR A 236 20.21 13.93 -22.02
CA THR A 236 19.84 15.29 -22.47
C THR A 236 19.35 16.13 -21.31
N ARG A 237 20.06 17.25 -21.16
CA ARG A 237 19.76 18.43 -20.37
C ARG A 237 18.37 18.95 -20.76
N ASN A 238 17.39 18.75 -19.89
CA ASN A 238 16.23 19.62 -19.61
C ASN A 238 15.08 18.75 -19.09
N GLY A 239 14.86 18.84 -17.78
CA GLY A 239 13.94 17.98 -17.06
C GLY A 239 12.49 18.15 -17.50
N THR A 240 11.86 17.07 -17.96
CA THR A 240 10.71 16.47 -17.27
C THR A 240 10.38 15.07 -17.82
N LEU A 241 10.19 14.13 -16.88
CA LEU A 241 9.39 12.90 -16.96
C LEU A 241 9.77 11.79 -17.95
N THR A 242 10.85 11.08 -17.63
CA THR A 242 10.89 9.61 -17.80
C THR A 242 11.33 9.01 -16.46
N PRO A 243 10.79 7.85 -16.02
CA PRO A 243 11.29 7.21 -14.81
C PRO A 243 12.79 6.91 -14.92
N PRO A 244 13.53 6.81 -13.79
CA PRO A 244 14.98 6.57 -13.78
C PRO A 244 15.34 5.37 -14.65
N ALA A 245 16.55 5.43 -15.22
CA ALA A 245 17.10 4.37 -16.04
C ALA A 245 17.03 3.02 -15.30
N SER A 246 16.71 1.94 -16.02
CA SER A 246 16.88 0.57 -15.50
C SER A 246 18.32 0.39 -14.99
N PRO A 247 18.58 -0.50 -14.01
CA PRO A 247 19.93 -0.75 -13.49
C PRO A 247 20.95 -0.92 -14.61
N LYS A 248 22.12 -0.28 -14.47
CA LYS A 248 23.19 -0.36 -15.48
C LYS A 248 23.69 -1.82 -15.55
N LEU A 249 23.42 -2.50 -16.66
CA LEU A 249 24.07 -3.76 -17.00
C LEU A 249 25.59 -3.54 -17.09
N THR A 250 26.35 -4.30 -16.31
CA THR A 250 27.82 -4.19 -16.23
C THR A 250 28.57 -5.17 -17.14
N SER A 251 27.89 -6.06 -17.87
CA SER A 251 28.52 -7.06 -18.74
C SER A 251 28.25 -6.83 -20.24
N ARG A 252 29.09 -7.45 -21.07
CA ARG A 252 29.17 -7.27 -22.53
C ARG A 252 27.80 -7.38 -23.21
N ARG A 253 27.64 -6.55 -24.24
CA ARG A 253 26.38 -6.04 -24.80
C ARG A 253 25.48 -7.06 -25.51
N ASP A 254 25.83 -8.35 -25.52
CA ASP A 254 25.16 -9.40 -26.30
C ASP A 254 24.96 -10.73 -25.53
N ASP A 255 25.00 -10.73 -24.20
CA ASP A 255 24.75 -11.95 -23.41
C ASP A 255 23.24 -12.30 -23.37
N PRO A 256 22.78 -13.41 -23.99
CA PRO A 256 21.37 -13.81 -24.00
C PRO A 256 20.81 -14.03 -22.60
N VAL A 257 21.63 -14.46 -21.65
CA VAL A 257 21.21 -14.65 -20.24
C VAL A 257 20.87 -13.30 -19.61
N VAL A 258 21.64 -12.28 -19.93
CA VAL A 258 21.44 -10.93 -19.39
C VAL A 258 20.22 -10.26 -20.03
N LEU A 259 20.01 -10.45 -21.34
CA LEU A 259 18.80 -9.99 -22.03
C LEU A 259 17.55 -10.70 -21.50
N HIS A 260 17.63 -12.00 -21.26
CA HIS A 260 16.53 -12.79 -20.69
C HIS A 260 16.14 -12.33 -19.28
N ASN A 261 17.11 -11.87 -18.49
CA ASN A 261 16.93 -11.50 -17.08
C ASN A 261 16.96 -9.98 -16.82
N ASP A 262 16.70 -9.14 -17.83
CA ASP A 262 16.87 -7.68 -17.75
C ASP A 262 16.04 -6.98 -16.65
N GLY A 263 14.96 -7.62 -16.19
CA GLY A 263 14.07 -7.14 -15.13
C GLY A 263 14.26 -7.80 -13.76
N LEU A 264 15.19 -8.76 -13.63
CA LEU A 264 15.45 -9.48 -12.38
C LEU A 264 16.23 -8.59 -11.40
N ARG A 265 15.69 -8.37 -10.20
CA ARG A 265 16.31 -7.46 -9.20
C ARG A 265 17.19 -8.16 -8.18
N ASN A 266 16.91 -9.43 -7.91
CA ASN A 266 17.67 -10.27 -6.99
C ASN A 266 18.42 -11.36 -7.78
N PRO A 267 19.38 -11.02 -8.66
CA PRO A 267 20.16 -12.05 -9.34
C PRO A 267 20.97 -12.81 -8.31
N THR A 268 20.68 -14.10 -8.14
CA THR A 268 21.60 -15.01 -7.46
C THR A 268 22.94 -14.96 -8.21
N SER A 269 24.08 -14.93 -7.50
CA SER A 269 25.39 -15.04 -8.13
C SER A 269 25.56 -16.44 -8.75
N ARG A 270 24.97 -16.68 -9.91
CA ARG A 270 25.31 -17.82 -10.73
C ARG A 270 26.62 -17.49 -11.40
N THR A 271 27.68 -18.19 -11.00
CA THR A 271 28.91 -18.24 -11.78
C THR A 271 28.52 -18.76 -13.16
N PRO A 272 28.70 -17.98 -14.24
CA PRO A 272 28.42 -18.51 -15.56
C PRO A 272 29.32 -19.73 -15.78
N PRO A 273 28.81 -20.83 -16.36
CA PRO A 273 29.69 -21.90 -16.83
C PRO A 273 30.75 -21.28 -17.76
N LYS A 274 32.02 -21.69 -17.61
CA LYS A 274 33.11 -21.22 -18.47
C LYS A 274 32.70 -21.40 -19.93
N LEU A 275 32.48 -20.28 -20.63
CA LEU A 275 32.25 -20.28 -22.07
C LEU A 275 33.47 -20.90 -22.73
N ILE A 276 33.27 -22.00 -23.46
CA ILE A 276 34.28 -22.57 -24.35
C ILE A 276 34.44 -21.56 -25.48
N ASP A 277 35.68 -21.09 -25.66
CA ASP A 277 36.06 -20.13 -26.69
C ASP A 277 35.79 -20.76 -28.05
N SER A 278 34.66 -20.39 -28.67
CA SER A 278 34.34 -20.79 -30.04
C SER A 278 34.71 -19.65 -30.97
N THR A 279 35.54 -20.01 -31.93
CA THR A 279 36.21 -19.16 -32.91
C THR A 279 35.27 -18.20 -33.62
N SER A 280 35.74 -16.97 -33.75
CA SER A 280 35.10 -15.87 -34.45
C SER A 280 34.93 -16.17 -35.95
N THR A 281 33.69 -16.20 -36.41
CA THR A 281 33.33 -15.93 -37.81
C THR A 281 32.40 -14.73 -37.86
N SER A 282 32.86 -13.68 -38.53
CA SER A 282 32.15 -12.43 -38.82
C SER A 282 31.08 -12.61 -39.90
N ASP A 283 30.15 -11.65 -39.94
CA ASP A 283 29.07 -11.41 -40.91
C ASP A 283 27.74 -12.17 -40.73
N ALA A 284 26.93 -11.65 -39.79
CA ALA A 284 25.49 -11.50 -39.97
C ALA A 284 25.05 -10.22 -39.24
N SER A 285 24.15 -9.45 -39.84
CA SER A 285 23.51 -8.28 -39.21
C SER A 285 22.92 -8.66 -37.86
N VAL A 286 23.63 -8.35 -36.77
CA VAL A 286 23.20 -8.67 -35.41
C VAL A 286 21.85 -8.00 -35.17
N PRO A 287 20.78 -8.73 -34.79
CA PRO A 287 19.50 -8.11 -34.48
C PRO A 287 19.69 -7.10 -33.35
N SER A 288 19.32 -5.85 -33.58
CA SER A 288 19.37 -4.82 -32.54
C SER A 288 18.55 -5.27 -31.33
N LYS A 289 19.11 -5.12 -30.11
CA LYS A 289 18.42 -5.41 -28.83
C LYS A 289 16.95 -4.97 -28.88
N PRO A 290 15.99 -5.81 -28.44
CA PRO A 290 14.60 -5.39 -28.30
C PRO A 290 14.51 -4.12 -27.44
N PRO A 291 13.83 -3.06 -27.89
CA PRO A 291 13.75 -1.84 -27.11
C PRO A 291 12.95 -2.09 -25.83
N ILE A 292 13.40 -1.51 -24.72
CA ILE A 292 12.57 -1.41 -23.51
C ILE A 292 11.52 -0.34 -23.80
N PHE A 293 10.23 -0.63 -23.58
CA PHE A 293 9.15 0.32 -23.78
C PHE A 293 8.96 1.23 -22.58
N SER A 294 8.51 2.46 -22.81
CA SER A 294 8.28 3.45 -21.73
C SER A 294 7.29 2.95 -20.66
N ALA A 295 6.33 2.10 -21.04
CA ALA A 295 5.40 1.46 -20.11
C ALA A 295 6.13 0.50 -19.15
N GLN A 296 7.10 -0.29 -19.64
CA GLN A 296 7.89 -1.19 -18.80
C GLN A 296 8.72 -0.40 -17.79
N SER A 297 9.42 0.64 -18.24
CA SER A 297 10.23 1.50 -17.37
C SER A 297 9.37 2.22 -16.32
N TYR A 298 8.16 2.64 -16.69
CA TYR A 298 7.21 3.24 -15.76
C TYR A 298 6.81 2.28 -14.65
N LEU A 299 6.43 1.05 -14.99
CA LEU A 299 6.05 0.03 -14.03
C LEU A 299 7.24 -0.31 -13.11
N ARG A 300 8.44 -0.55 -13.68
CA ARG A 300 9.66 -0.84 -12.92
C ARG A 300 9.95 0.24 -11.88
N TYR A 301 9.93 1.51 -12.28
CA TYR A 301 10.14 2.63 -11.36
C TYR A 301 9.08 2.73 -10.26
N GLN A 302 7.80 2.55 -10.60
CA GLN A 302 6.76 2.61 -9.58
C GLN A 302 6.89 1.45 -8.58
N GLY A 303 7.36 0.28 -9.04
CA GLY A 303 7.78 -0.82 -8.18
C GLY A 303 8.92 -0.41 -7.24
N ASP A 304 10.02 0.13 -7.78
CA ASP A 304 11.19 0.59 -6.99
C ASP A 304 10.82 1.62 -5.93
N LYS A 305 10.09 2.65 -6.35
CA LYS A 305 9.64 3.71 -5.47
C LYS A 305 8.76 3.15 -4.34
N PHE A 306 7.97 2.13 -4.62
CA PHE A 306 7.08 1.53 -3.64
C PHE A 306 7.83 0.67 -2.63
N THR A 307 8.77 -0.17 -3.07
CA THR A 307 9.58 -1.02 -2.18
C THR A 307 10.42 -0.23 -1.19
N ALA A 308 10.75 1.04 -1.50
CA ALA A 308 11.48 1.92 -0.59
C ALA A 308 10.64 2.42 0.60
N ARG A 309 9.30 2.33 0.53
CA ARG A 309 8.39 2.93 1.53
C ARG A 309 7.31 2.00 2.05
N PHE A 310 7.33 0.73 1.68
CA PHE A 310 6.29 -0.24 2.05
C PHE A 310 6.92 -1.61 2.31
N ASP A 311 6.30 -2.35 3.23
CA ASP A 311 6.76 -3.67 3.68
C ASP A 311 5.92 -4.80 3.06
N ALA A 312 6.56 -5.91 2.69
CA ALA A 312 5.90 -7.02 2.03
C ALA A 312 4.90 -7.77 2.91
N ASN A 313 5.23 -8.04 4.18
CA ASN A 313 4.28 -8.65 5.14
C ASN A 313 3.08 -7.73 5.37
N CYS A 314 3.30 -6.43 5.50
CA CYS A 314 2.21 -5.44 5.59
C CYS A 314 1.31 -5.47 4.34
N TYR A 315 1.90 -5.60 3.16
CA TYR A 315 1.16 -5.72 1.90
C TYR A 315 0.26 -6.97 1.90
N ILE A 316 0.85 -8.12 2.20
CA ILE A 316 0.13 -9.40 2.30
C ILE A 316 -1.02 -9.28 3.32
N HIS A 317 -0.73 -8.75 4.50
CA HIS A 317 -1.71 -8.57 5.56
C HIS A 317 -2.91 -7.75 5.11
N ILE A 318 -2.68 -6.55 4.57
CA ILE A 318 -3.79 -5.67 4.20
C ILE A 318 -4.56 -6.24 3.00
N THR A 319 -3.92 -6.90 2.04
CA THR A 319 -4.69 -7.55 0.95
C THR A 319 -5.61 -8.65 1.45
N ARG A 320 -5.20 -9.45 2.46
CA ARG A 320 -6.09 -10.41 3.11
C ARG A 320 -7.22 -9.73 3.88
N LYS A 321 -6.93 -8.59 4.52
CA LYS A 321 -7.96 -7.75 5.16
C LYS A 321 -9.01 -7.29 4.14
N LEU A 322 -8.60 -6.82 2.96
CA LEU A 322 -9.52 -6.41 1.89
C LEU A 322 -10.43 -7.57 1.49
N ASP A 323 -9.87 -8.76 1.31
CA ASP A 323 -10.62 -9.97 0.95
C ASP A 323 -11.67 -10.36 1.99
N SER A 324 -11.43 -10.02 3.26
CA SER A 324 -12.39 -10.26 4.34
C SER A 324 -13.55 -9.25 4.37
N HIS A 325 -13.55 -8.18 3.58
CA HIS A 325 -14.58 -7.15 3.69
C HIS A 325 -15.91 -7.63 3.10
N ASP A 326 -16.92 -7.70 3.96
CA ASP A 326 -18.32 -7.88 3.62
C ASP A 326 -19.19 -7.19 4.69
N VAL A 327 -19.92 -6.17 4.27
CA VAL A 327 -20.82 -5.39 5.13
C VAL A 327 -21.97 -6.26 5.67
N ALA A 328 -22.43 -7.26 4.92
CA ALA A 328 -23.53 -8.13 5.33
C ALA A 328 -23.10 -9.21 6.35
N ARG A 329 -21.80 -9.57 6.39
CA ARG A 329 -21.28 -10.66 7.24
C ARG A 329 -21.72 -10.54 8.69
N GLY A 330 -22.50 -11.51 9.17
CA GLY A 330 -22.97 -11.58 10.56
C GLY A 330 -23.97 -10.48 10.95
N ARG A 331 -24.58 -9.80 9.98
CA ARG A 331 -25.63 -8.78 10.22
C ARG A 331 -26.99 -9.16 9.62
N VAL A 332 -27.00 -10.05 8.65
CA VAL A 332 -28.19 -10.63 8.03
C VAL A 332 -28.17 -12.14 8.21
N ALA A 333 -29.34 -12.77 8.20
CA ALA A 333 -29.41 -14.23 8.12
C ALA A 333 -28.84 -14.68 6.77
N ASP A 334 -28.11 -15.80 6.76
CA ASP A 334 -27.74 -16.45 5.52
C ASP A 334 -29.01 -17.13 4.98
N ASP A 335 -29.58 -16.57 3.90
CA ASP A 335 -30.72 -17.17 3.17
C ASP A 335 -30.29 -18.40 2.36
#